data_AF-A0A5P2DCK3-F1
#
_entry.id   AF-A0A5P2DCK3-F1
#
_cell.length_a   1.000
_cell.length_b   1.000
_cell.length_c   1.000
_cell.angle_alpha   90.00
_cell.angle_beta   90.00
_cell.angle_gamma   90.00
#
_symmetry.space_group_name_H-M   'P 1'
#
loop_
_entity.id
_entity.type
_entity.pdbx_description
1 polymer ?
#
loop_
_entity_poly.entity_id
_entity_poly.type
_entity_poly.pdbx_seq_one_letter_code
_entity_poly.pdbx_strand_id
1 'polypeptide(L)'
;MPTAAAVTRGRHRNGPQGLRQPVCRPVTISKTHTFRHTRATDLINVGVPIHVVMRYLGHISPAMTMHYAKTLAVTAEREFLRYKKVTADGRTAEVNPSDLYDLLHLDQRADRVLPNGWCMLPPRQVCSKGNASLTCDKFVTDASHRAELQHQLAQTEGLISRRQAQFTARHGEPMGEDNIWLAGRLAESRALAKVLVALNQVSVHEDGQLRPVRGAVAADRPEPPSTTAQKEPTA
;
A
#
# COMPACT_ATOMS: atom_id res chain seq x y z
N MET A 1 20.23 -53.96 -58.29
CA MET A 1 20.87 -52.63 -58.35
C MET A 1 19.89 -51.64 -58.97
N PRO A 2 19.45 -50.58 -58.26
CA PRO A 2 18.91 -50.54 -56.90
C PRO A 2 17.39 -50.22 -56.89
N THR A 3 16.69 -50.61 -55.82
CA THR A 3 15.24 -50.37 -55.64
C THR A 3 15.01 -49.69 -54.28
N ALA A 4 14.30 -48.56 -54.31
CA ALA A 4 13.55 -47.84 -53.26
C ALA A 4 14.05 -47.85 -51.80
N ALA A 5 14.52 -46.69 -51.32
CA ALA A 5 14.65 -46.38 -49.90
C ALA A 5 13.29 -45.96 -49.31
N ALA A 6 12.82 -46.68 -48.29
CA ALA A 6 11.62 -46.36 -47.54
C ALA A 6 11.89 -45.29 -46.48
N VAL A 7 11.13 -44.19 -46.53
CA VAL A 7 11.10 -43.14 -45.49
C VAL A 7 10.35 -43.66 -44.27
N THR A 8 11.04 -43.85 -43.16
CA THR A 8 10.44 -44.14 -41.85
C THR A 8 10.16 -42.83 -41.10
N ARG A 9 8.89 -42.59 -40.75
CA ARG A 9 8.44 -41.46 -39.93
C ARG A 9 9.01 -41.56 -38.51
N GLY A 10 9.88 -40.63 -38.13
CA GLY A 10 10.33 -40.45 -36.75
C GLY A 10 9.24 -39.84 -35.86
N ARG A 11 8.83 -40.56 -34.80
CA ARG A 11 8.00 -40.04 -33.71
C ARG A 11 8.77 -38.96 -32.95
N HIS A 12 8.33 -37.70 -33.01
CA HIS A 12 8.75 -36.67 -32.06
C HIS A 12 8.22 -37.02 -30.66
N ARG A 13 9.12 -37.46 -29.77
CA ARG A 13 8.86 -37.55 -28.33
C ARG A 13 9.04 -36.15 -27.72
N ASN A 14 7.95 -35.53 -27.29
CA ASN A 14 7.99 -34.30 -26.48
C ASN A 14 8.53 -34.63 -25.08
N GLY A 15 9.78 -34.26 -24.80
CA GLY A 15 10.37 -34.27 -23.46
C GLY A 15 10.02 -32.98 -22.69
N PRO A 16 9.93 -33.02 -21.35
CA PRO A 16 9.58 -31.86 -20.54
C PRO A 16 10.74 -30.85 -20.53
N GLN A 17 10.47 -29.64 -21.03
CA GLN A 17 11.44 -28.54 -21.04
C GLN A 17 11.49 -27.90 -19.65
N GLY A 18 12.54 -28.18 -18.88
CA GLY A 18 12.78 -27.60 -17.56
C GLY A 18 13.39 -26.19 -17.67
N LEU A 19 12.66 -25.18 -17.19
CA LEU A 19 13.22 -23.84 -16.97
C LEU A 19 13.91 -23.81 -15.60
N ARG A 20 15.22 -23.50 -15.58
CA ARG A 20 16.06 -23.46 -14.37
C ARG A 20 15.89 -22.12 -13.64
N GLN A 21 15.73 -22.17 -12.32
CA GLN A 21 16.02 -21.04 -11.42
C GLN A 21 17.20 -21.43 -10.50
N PRO A 22 18.08 -20.50 -10.10
CA PRO A 22 19.29 -20.82 -9.36
C PRO A 22 19.01 -20.91 -7.85
N VAL A 23 18.11 -21.82 -7.45
CA VAL A 23 18.10 -22.60 -6.19
C VAL A 23 17.08 -23.73 -6.44
N CYS A 24 17.57 -24.90 -6.86
CA CYS A 24 16.73 -26.01 -7.28
C CYS A 24 16.07 -26.72 -6.09
N ARG A 25 14.94 -26.21 -5.61
CA ARG A 25 13.93 -27.06 -4.95
C ARG A 25 12.93 -27.51 -6.03
N PRO A 26 12.78 -28.81 -6.31
CA PRO A 26 11.84 -29.27 -7.32
C PRO A 26 10.41 -28.92 -6.90
N VAL A 27 9.78 -28.01 -7.63
CA VAL A 27 8.36 -27.67 -7.44
C VAL A 27 7.54 -28.73 -8.15
N THR A 28 6.84 -29.58 -7.39
CA THR A 28 5.93 -30.57 -7.96
C THR A 28 4.77 -29.84 -8.63
N ILE A 29 4.66 -29.95 -9.96
CA ILE A 29 3.51 -29.45 -10.75
C ILE A 29 2.29 -30.37 -10.54
N SER A 30 1.94 -30.70 -9.30
CA SER A 30 0.76 -31.52 -8.98
C SER A 30 -0.47 -30.66 -8.71
N LYS A 31 -0.33 -29.33 -8.63
CA LYS A 31 -1.44 -28.41 -8.35
C LYS A 31 -1.49 -27.28 -9.39
N THR A 32 -1.79 -27.62 -10.63
CA THR A 32 -2.10 -26.66 -11.72
C THR A 32 -3.14 -25.62 -11.29
N HIS A 33 -4.11 -26.04 -10.48
CA HIS A 33 -5.10 -25.16 -9.88
C HIS A 33 -4.48 -24.09 -8.95
N THR A 34 -3.52 -24.45 -8.10
CA THR A 34 -2.84 -23.50 -7.21
C THR A 34 -2.06 -22.47 -7.99
N PHE A 35 -1.32 -22.90 -9.03
CA PHE A 35 -0.58 -21.97 -9.89
C PHE A 35 -1.51 -20.98 -10.60
N ARG A 36 -2.61 -21.48 -11.17
CA ARG A 36 -3.63 -20.65 -11.80
C ARG A 36 -4.25 -19.66 -10.82
N HIS A 37 -4.50 -20.07 -9.58
CA HIS A 37 -5.06 -19.24 -8.53
C HIS A 37 -4.10 -18.12 -8.13
N THR A 38 -2.82 -18.43 -7.91
CA THR A 38 -1.79 -17.44 -7.59
C THR A 38 -1.68 -16.42 -8.73
N ARG A 39 -1.54 -16.89 -9.98
CA ARG A 39 -1.40 -16.00 -11.14
C ARG A 39 -2.62 -15.09 -11.33
N ALA A 40 -3.83 -15.61 -11.12
CA ALA A 40 -5.05 -14.82 -11.22
C ALA A 40 -5.13 -13.73 -10.14
N THR A 41 -4.75 -14.08 -8.91
CA THR A 41 -4.74 -13.16 -7.77
C THR A 41 -3.70 -12.07 -7.97
N ASP A 42 -2.49 -12.43 -8.44
CA ASP A 42 -1.42 -11.46 -8.72
C ASP A 42 -1.84 -10.43 -9.76
N LEU A 43 -2.49 -10.86 -10.85
CA LEU A 43 -2.96 -9.96 -11.90
C LEU A 43 -4.02 -8.98 -11.38
N ILE A 44 -4.93 -9.44 -10.55
CA ILE A 44 -5.96 -8.60 -9.95
C ILE A 44 -5.34 -7.61 -8.96
N ASN A 45 -4.37 -8.05 -8.15
CA ASN A 45 -3.69 -7.21 -7.16
C ASN A 45 -2.87 -6.07 -7.79
N VAL A 46 -2.32 -6.28 -9.01
CA VAL A 46 -1.65 -5.20 -9.75
C VAL A 46 -2.62 -4.33 -10.57
N GLY A 47 -3.94 -4.48 -10.34
CA GLY A 47 -4.96 -3.62 -10.93
C GLY A 47 -5.38 -3.99 -12.34
N VAL A 48 -5.06 -5.19 -12.84
CA VAL A 48 -5.54 -5.64 -14.16
C VAL A 48 -7.07 -5.76 -14.11
N PRO A 49 -7.81 -5.13 -15.05
CA PRO A 49 -9.26 -5.21 -15.06
C PRO A 49 -9.77 -6.66 -15.11
N ILE A 50 -10.84 -6.96 -14.37
CA ILE A 50 -11.40 -8.31 -14.21
C ILE A 50 -11.66 -9.00 -15.56
N HIS A 51 -12.19 -8.27 -16.55
CA HIS A 51 -12.48 -8.81 -17.87
C HIS A 51 -11.22 -9.24 -18.65
N VAL A 52 -10.07 -8.59 -18.42
CA VAL A 52 -8.78 -8.97 -19.01
C VAL A 52 -8.27 -10.25 -18.35
N VAL A 53 -8.37 -10.34 -17.02
CA VAL A 53 -8.01 -11.55 -16.27
C VAL A 53 -8.89 -12.73 -16.67
N MET A 54 -10.19 -12.52 -16.87
CA MET A 54 -11.11 -13.53 -17.42
C MET A 54 -10.62 -14.06 -18.76
N ARG A 55 -10.29 -13.18 -19.71
CA ARG A 55 -9.79 -13.57 -21.03
C ARG A 55 -8.46 -14.32 -20.94
N TYR A 56 -7.55 -13.85 -20.10
CA TYR A 56 -6.25 -14.49 -19.86
C TYR A 56 -6.40 -15.92 -19.31
N LEU A 57 -7.37 -16.14 -18.43
CA LEU A 57 -7.65 -17.44 -17.84
C LEU A 57 -8.57 -18.31 -18.71
N GLY A 58 -9.24 -17.75 -19.72
CA GLY A 58 -10.25 -18.46 -20.50
C GLY A 58 -11.54 -18.72 -19.71
N HIS A 59 -11.92 -17.80 -18.82
CA HIS A 59 -13.18 -17.88 -18.08
C HIS A 59 -14.34 -17.38 -18.94
N ILE A 60 -15.38 -18.21 -19.05
CA ILE A 60 -16.60 -17.92 -19.81
C ILE A 60 -17.62 -17.06 -19.04
N SER A 61 -17.44 -16.90 -17.71
CA SER A 61 -18.33 -16.11 -16.86
C SER A 61 -17.51 -15.29 -15.85
N PRO A 62 -17.91 -14.05 -15.54
CA PRO A 62 -17.28 -13.25 -14.49
C PRO A 62 -17.25 -13.94 -13.13
N ALA A 63 -18.28 -14.73 -12.82
CA ALA A 63 -18.39 -15.44 -11.54
C ALA A 63 -17.16 -16.31 -11.24
N MET A 64 -16.57 -16.93 -12.26
CA MET A 64 -15.36 -17.75 -12.12
C MET A 64 -14.13 -16.92 -11.70
N THR A 65 -14.02 -15.68 -12.17
CA THR A 65 -12.93 -14.76 -11.80
C THR A 65 -13.21 -14.03 -10.50
N MET A 66 -14.48 -13.78 -10.16
CA MET A 66 -14.87 -13.08 -8.93
C MET A 66 -14.41 -13.80 -7.65
N HIS A 67 -14.19 -15.13 -7.69
CA HIS A 67 -13.56 -15.85 -6.59
C HIS A 67 -12.18 -15.28 -6.21
N TYR A 68 -11.41 -14.83 -7.20
CA TYR A 68 -10.12 -14.16 -6.98
C TYR A 68 -10.30 -12.72 -6.52
N ALA A 69 -11.32 -12.00 -7.01
CA ALA A 69 -11.63 -10.64 -6.56
C ALA A 69 -12.02 -10.59 -5.07
N LYS A 70 -12.65 -11.63 -4.52
CA LYS A 70 -12.86 -11.76 -3.07
C LYS A 70 -11.54 -11.78 -2.29
N THR A 71 -10.49 -12.35 -2.87
CA THR A 71 -9.15 -12.38 -2.25
C THR A 71 -8.53 -10.98 -2.22
N LEU A 72 -8.80 -10.15 -3.23
CA LEU A 72 -8.39 -8.73 -3.25
C LEU A 72 -9.03 -7.96 -2.09
N ALA A 73 -10.35 -8.07 -1.90
CA ALA A 73 -11.04 -7.39 -0.80
C ALA A 73 -10.49 -7.80 0.57
N VAL A 74 -10.34 -9.10 0.82
CA VAL A 74 -9.74 -9.62 2.07
C VAL A 74 -8.28 -9.15 2.24
N THR A 75 -7.53 -9.06 1.15
CA THR A 75 -6.14 -8.57 1.19
C THR A 75 -6.10 -7.08 1.52
N ALA A 76 -6.95 -6.26 0.91
CA ALA A 76 -7.06 -4.83 1.16
C ALA A 76 -7.50 -4.53 2.60
N GLU A 77 -8.51 -5.25 3.10
CA GLU A 77 -8.91 -5.19 4.51
C GLU A 77 -7.75 -5.56 5.43
N ARG A 78 -7.08 -6.69 5.17
CA ARG A 78 -5.93 -7.11 5.97
C ARG A 78 -4.80 -6.10 5.95
N GLU A 79 -4.50 -5.49 4.80
CA GLU A 79 -3.49 -4.43 4.68
C GLU A 79 -3.89 -3.17 5.45
N PHE A 80 -5.16 -2.78 5.37
CA PHE A 80 -5.68 -1.68 6.15
C PHE A 80 -5.56 -1.93 7.65
N LEU A 81 -5.99 -3.11 8.11
CA LEU A 81 -5.94 -3.51 9.52
C LEU A 81 -4.50 -3.77 10.00
N ARG A 82 -3.54 -3.94 9.08
CA ARG A 82 -2.12 -4.18 9.39
C ARG A 82 -1.49 -3.00 10.12
N TYR A 83 -1.93 -1.77 9.85
CA TYR A 83 -1.29 -0.58 10.39
C TYR A 83 -2.08 0.03 11.54
N LYS A 84 -1.39 0.33 12.64
CA LYS A 84 -1.94 1.17 13.71
C LYS A 84 -2.25 2.57 13.19
N LYS A 85 -3.37 3.10 13.66
CA LYS A 85 -3.91 4.40 13.27
C LYS A 85 -3.45 5.49 14.24
N VAL A 86 -3.06 6.64 13.72
CA VAL A 86 -2.50 7.77 14.47
C VAL A 86 -3.28 9.04 14.11
N THR A 87 -3.59 9.87 15.12
CA THR A 87 -4.29 11.15 14.93
C THR A 87 -3.33 12.27 14.53
N ALA A 88 -3.86 13.44 14.14
CA ALA A 88 -3.06 14.64 13.83
C ALA A 88 -2.09 15.05 14.97
N ASP A 89 -2.45 14.77 16.23
CA ASP A 89 -1.62 15.09 17.40
C ASP A 89 -0.45 14.11 17.61
N GLY A 90 -0.38 13.03 16.83
CA GLY A 90 0.59 11.95 17.03
C GLY A 90 0.19 10.92 18.09
N ARG A 91 -1.05 10.94 18.57
CA ARG A 91 -1.59 9.92 19.49
C ARG A 91 -2.09 8.70 18.73
N THR A 92 -2.07 7.53 19.35
CA THR A 92 -2.78 6.37 18.79
C THR A 92 -4.27 6.69 18.75
N ALA A 93 -4.92 6.43 17.62
CA ALA A 93 -6.36 6.67 17.48
C ALA A 93 -7.15 5.66 18.33
N GLU A 94 -8.13 6.13 19.09
CA GLU A 94 -8.99 5.30 19.96
C GLU A 94 -10.10 4.55 19.19
N VAL A 95 -10.12 4.68 17.87
CA VAL A 95 -11.08 4.00 16.99
C VAL A 95 -10.65 2.57 16.70
N ASN A 96 -11.62 1.65 16.66
CA ASN A 96 -11.36 0.30 16.16
C ASN A 96 -11.05 0.37 14.65
N PRO A 97 -9.89 -0.14 14.18
CA PRO A 97 -9.55 -0.14 12.77
C PRO A 97 -10.58 -0.88 11.88
N SER A 98 -11.28 -1.89 12.40
CA SER A 98 -12.35 -2.57 11.66
C SER A 98 -13.53 -1.64 11.41
N ASP A 99 -13.99 -0.95 12.44
CA ASP A 99 -15.10 0.02 12.33
C ASP A 99 -14.74 1.14 11.36
N LEU A 100 -13.48 1.61 11.38
CA LEU A 100 -12.99 2.59 10.42
C LEU A 100 -13.00 2.05 8.99
N TYR A 101 -12.56 0.80 8.78
CA TYR A 101 -12.60 0.15 7.48
C TYR A 101 -14.04 0.08 6.95
N ASP A 102 -14.98 -0.36 7.78
CA ASP A 102 -16.39 -0.45 7.42
C ASP A 102 -16.97 0.94 7.11
N LEU A 103 -16.65 1.96 7.92
CA LEU A 103 -17.06 3.35 7.68
C LEU A 103 -16.56 3.91 6.35
N LEU A 104 -15.35 3.56 5.92
CA LEU A 104 -14.81 3.98 4.63
C LEU A 104 -15.50 3.28 3.44
N HIS A 105 -16.04 2.09 3.66
CA HIS A 105 -16.72 1.30 2.63
C HIS A 105 -18.24 1.47 2.63
N LEU A 106 -18.80 2.13 3.65
CA LEU A 106 -20.19 2.55 3.69
C LEU A 106 -20.43 3.69 2.69
N ASP A 107 -21.47 3.56 1.86
CA ASP A 107 -21.99 4.59 0.95
C ASP A 107 -21.07 5.09 -0.20
N GLN A 108 -19.98 4.38 -0.56
CA GLN A 108 -19.04 4.81 -1.63
C GLN A 108 -18.50 6.23 -1.44
N ARG A 109 -18.38 6.68 -0.18
CA ARG A 109 -17.99 8.03 0.17
C ARG A 109 -16.48 8.23 0.11
N ALA A 110 -16.00 8.52 -1.10
CA ALA A 110 -14.60 8.89 -1.35
C ALA A 110 -14.22 10.25 -0.72
N ASP A 111 -15.18 11.08 -0.27
CA ASP A 111 -14.92 12.37 0.38
C ASP A 111 -14.21 12.24 1.74
N ARG A 112 -14.07 11.02 2.26
CA ARG A 112 -13.36 10.71 3.51
C ARG A 112 -11.96 10.16 3.29
N VAL A 113 -11.59 9.85 2.05
CA VAL A 113 -10.24 9.43 1.67
C VAL A 113 -9.45 10.67 1.30
N LEU A 114 -8.38 10.92 2.05
CA LEU A 114 -7.45 12.02 1.83
C LEU A 114 -6.15 11.47 1.23
N PRO A 115 -5.35 12.29 0.52
CA PRO A 115 -4.05 11.84 0.01
C PRO A 115 -3.13 11.31 1.12
N ASN A 116 -3.22 11.89 2.31
CA ASN A 116 -2.34 11.63 3.45
C ASN A 116 -3.04 10.90 4.62
N GLY A 117 -4.25 10.38 4.43
CA GLY A 117 -4.98 9.64 5.48
C GLY A 117 -6.49 9.63 5.27
N TRP A 118 -7.24 9.71 6.36
CA TRP A 118 -8.69 9.58 6.38
C TRP A 118 -9.35 10.58 7.31
N CYS A 119 -10.61 10.92 6.99
CA CYS A 119 -11.47 11.74 7.84
C CYS A 119 -12.50 10.86 8.57
N MET A 120 -12.46 10.88 9.90
CA MET A 120 -13.39 10.16 10.79
C MET A 120 -14.66 10.95 11.13
N LEU A 121 -14.92 12.06 10.41
CA LEU A 121 -16.14 12.82 10.64
C LEU A 121 -17.33 11.94 10.23
N PRO A 122 -18.33 11.71 11.11
CA PRO A 122 -19.42 10.78 10.85
C PRO A 122 -20.17 11.06 9.53
N PRO A 123 -20.68 10.05 8.81
CA PRO A 123 -21.23 10.21 7.46
C PRO A 123 -22.39 11.21 7.34
N ARG A 124 -23.16 11.41 8.41
CA ARG A 124 -24.28 12.36 8.44
C ARG A 124 -23.85 13.82 8.68
N GLN A 125 -22.57 14.07 8.94
CA GLN A 125 -22.03 15.40 9.25
C GLN A 125 -21.27 15.99 8.06
N VAL A 126 -21.48 17.28 7.84
CA VAL A 126 -20.80 18.08 6.80
C VAL A 126 -19.58 18.76 7.41
N CYS A 127 -18.44 18.66 6.73
CA CYS A 127 -17.20 19.30 7.17
C CYS A 127 -17.17 20.76 6.71
N SER A 128 -16.95 21.71 7.62
CA SER A 128 -16.68 23.12 7.29
C SER A 128 -15.20 23.42 7.07
N LYS A 129 -14.30 22.51 7.46
CA LYS A 129 -12.83 22.70 7.36
C LYS A 129 -12.23 22.34 6.00
N GLY A 130 -12.99 21.66 5.13
CA GLY A 130 -12.46 21.16 3.85
C GLY A 130 -11.23 20.27 4.04
N ASN A 131 -10.14 20.58 3.32
CA ASN A 131 -8.89 19.80 3.33
C ASN A 131 -7.90 20.22 4.43
N ALA A 132 -8.28 21.07 5.39
CA ALA A 132 -7.43 21.48 6.52
C ALA A 132 -7.38 20.39 7.62
N SER A 133 -7.10 19.15 7.21
CA SER A 133 -7.27 17.95 8.03
C SER A 133 -6.19 17.81 9.10
N LEU A 134 -4.97 18.27 8.83
CA LEU A 134 -3.82 18.13 9.74
C LEU A 134 -3.93 18.97 11.03
N THR A 135 -4.91 19.87 11.11
CA THR A 135 -5.27 20.62 12.32
C THR A 135 -6.69 20.30 12.79
N CYS A 136 -7.22 19.15 12.37
CA CYS A 136 -8.56 18.67 12.68
C CYS A 136 -8.49 17.39 13.50
N ASP A 137 -9.22 17.34 14.62
CA ASP A 137 -9.27 16.18 15.52
C ASP A 137 -9.90 14.93 14.87
N LYS A 138 -10.54 15.09 13.71
CA LYS A 138 -11.13 13.98 12.94
C LYS A 138 -10.15 13.34 11.96
N PHE A 139 -8.94 13.86 11.83
CA PHE A 139 -7.93 13.30 10.94
C PHE A 139 -7.22 12.11 11.57
N VAL A 140 -7.10 11.05 10.80
CA VAL A 140 -6.32 9.87 11.14
C VAL A 140 -5.51 9.40 9.94
N THR A 141 -4.33 8.87 10.21
CA THR A 141 -3.43 8.31 9.21
C THR A 141 -2.70 7.10 9.77
N ASP A 142 -1.84 6.50 8.95
CA ASP A 142 -1.02 5.36 9.31
C ASP A 142 0.27 5.31 8.48
N ALA A 143 1.04 4.23 8.64
CA ALA A 143 2.31 4.10 7.95
C ALA A 143 2.18 3.89 6.43
N SER A 144 1.02 3.53 5.88
CA SER A 144 0.86 3.41 4.43
C SER A 144 0.91 4.78 3.73
N HIS A 145 0.60 5.85 4.46
CA HIS A 145 0.63 7.24 3.97
C HIS A 145 1.97 7.94 4.22
N ARG A 146 2.97 7.23 4.77
CA ARG A 146 4.24 7.84 5.19
C ARG A 146 4.94 8.61 4.07
N ALA A 147 4.99 8.04 2.87
CA ALA A 147 5.64 8.68 1.73
C ALA A 147 4.96 10.01 1.37
N GLU A 148 3.63 10.03 1.36
CA GLU A 148 2.86 11.25 1.11
C GLU A 148 3.04 12.28 2.22
N LEU A 149 3.02 11.85 3.49
CA LEU A 149 3.26 12.74 4.64
C LEU A 149 4.66 13.38 4.58
N GLN A 150 5.68 12.62 4.20
CA GLN A 150 7.04 13.14 4.00
C GLN A 150 7.11 14.11 2.82
N HIS A 151 6.43 13.79 1.71
CA HIS A 151 6.35 14.65 0.55
C HIS A 151 5.69 15.99 0.89
N GLN A 152 4.52 15.95 1.55
CA GLN A 152 3.79 17.13 1.99
C GLN A 152 4.61 17.99 2.96
N LEU A 153 5.36 17.37 3.89
CA LEU A 153 6.24 18.11 4.81
C LEU A 153 7.32 18.87 4.04
N ALA A 154 8.04 18.19 3.15
CA ALA A 154 9.09 18.81 2.34
C ALA A 154 8.55 19.93 1.44
N GLN A 155 7.37 19.74 0.83
CA GLN A 155 6.71 20.78 0.05
C GLN A 155 6.34 22.00 0.90
N THR A 156 5.83 21.77 2.11
CA THR A 156 5.42 22.83 3.04
C THR A 156 6.62 23.64 3.52
N GLU A 157 7.70 22.99 3.92
CA GLU A 157 8.96 23.64 4.32
C GLU A 157 9.58 24.43 3.16
N GLY A 158 9.58 23.87 1.95
CA GLY A 158 10.03 24.57 0.75
C GLY A 158 9.17 25.81 0.44
N LEU A 159 7.85 25.73 0.63
CA LEU A 159 6.94 26.85 0.42
C LEU A 159 7.18 27.98 1.44
N ILE A 160 7.33 27.64 2.72
CA ILE A 160 7.70 28.58 3.79
C ILE A 160 8.99 29.29 3.41
N SER A 161 10.03 28.52 3.08
CA SER A 161 11.36 29.06 2.77
C SER A 161 11.33 30.04 1.59
N ARG A 162 10.67 29.66 0.49
CA ARG A 162 10.52 30.54 -0.69
C ARG A 162 9.75 31.81 -0.35
N ARG A 163 8.65 31.70 0.41
CA ARG A 163 7.82 32.86 0.76
C ARG A 163 8.53 33.80 1.72
N GLN A 164 9.31 33.27 2.66
CA GLN A 164 10.15 34.04 3.57
C GLN A 164 11.18 34.86 2.78
N ALA A 165 11.93 34.22 1.90
CA ALA A 165 12.93 34.90 1.06
C ALA A 165 12.31 35.99 0.19
N GLN A 166 11.16 35.72 -0.43
CA GLN A 166 10.44 36.73 -1.23
C GLN A 166 9.94 37.89 -0.37
N PHE A 167 9.48 37.64 0.86
CA PHE A 167 9.02 38.69 1.74
C PHE A 167 10.18 39.58 2.20
N THR A 168 11.29 38.98 2.64
CA THR A 168 12.51 39.71 3.02
C THR A 168 13.07 40.54 1.88
N ALA A 169 13.13 39.99 0.67
CA ALA A 169 13.59 40.74 -0.51
C ALA A 169 12.72 41.97 -0.82
N ARG A 170 11.44 41.94 -0.45
CA ARG A 170 10.47 43.01 -0.75
C ARG A 170 10.32 44.04 0.37
N HIS A 171 10.52 43.62 1.63
CA HIS A 171 10.25 44.45 2.81
C HIS A 171 11.49 44.71 3.68
N GLY A 172 12.64 44.13 3.35
CA GLY A 172 13.91 44.28 4.09
C GLY A 172 14.04 43.36 5.30
N GLU A 173 12.93 42.84 5.84
CA GLU A 173 12.89 42.00 7.05
C GLU A 173 12.11 40.71 6.81
N PRO A 174 12.40 39.61 7.53
CA PRO A 174 11.59 38.39 7.52
C PRO A 174 10.13 38.62 7.98
N MET A 175 9.21 37.75 7.54
CA MET A 175 7.88 37.68 8.16
C MET A 175 8.03 37.32 9.63
N GLY A 176 7.44 38.12 10.52
CA GLY A 176 7.37 37.84 11.95
C GLY A 176 6.40 36.69 12.28
N GLU A 177 6.49 36.19 13.51
CA GLU A 177 5.70 35.05 13.99
C GLU A 177 4.18 35.33 14.01
N ASP A 178 3.80 36.61 14.15
CA ASP A 178 2.40 37.07 14.14
C ASP A 178 1.74 37.00 12.75
N ASN A 179 2.52 36.71 11.70
CA ASN A 179 1.98 36.58 10.36
C ASN A 179 1.08 35.33 10.28
N ILE A 180 -0.24 35.55 10.07
CA ILE A 180 -1.26 34.49 10.05
C ILE A 180 -0.94 33.37 9.04
N TRP A 181 -0.40 33.72 7.87
CA TRP A 181 -0.02 32.72 6.86
C TRP A 181 1.15 31.87 7.35
N LEU A 182 2.20 32.50 7.88
CA LEU A 182 3.37 31.81 8.39
C LEU A 182 3.00 30.92 9.58
N ALA A 183 2.25 31.45 10.54
CA ALA A 183 1.75 30.70 11.70
C ALA A 183 0.97 29.45 11.27
N GLY A 184 0.08 29.58 10.27
CA GLY A 184 -0.67 28.46 9.70
C GLY A 184 0.21 27.40 9.04
N ARG A 185 1.21 27.80 8.24
CA ARG A 185 2.14 26.85 7.59
C ARG A 185 3.07 26.16 8.61
N LEU A 186 3.52 26.88 9.63
CA LEU A 186 4.32 26.31 10.72
C LEU A 186 3.51 25.35 11.59
N ALA A 187 2.21 25.63 11.82
CA ALA A 187 1.33 24.68 12.49
C ALA A 187 1.17 23.38 11.67
N GLU A 188 0.99 23.49 10.36
CA GLU A 188 0.91 22.33 9.46
C GLU A 188 2.22 21.50 9.45
N SER A 189 3.38 22.15 9.29
CA SER A 189 4.69 21.49 9.33
C SER A 189 4.92 20.78 10.67
N ARG A 190 4.59 21.41 11.81
CA ARG A 190 4.69 20.79 13.13
C ARG A 190 3.75 19.59 13.29
N ALA A 191 2.53 19.67 12.78
CA ALA A 191 1.60 18.53 12.81
C ALA A 191 2.14 17.34 12.01
N LEU A 192 2.64 17.58 10.79
CA LEU A 192 3.27 16.55 9.96
C LEU A 192 4.48 15.91 10.64
N ALA A 193 5.36 16.72 11.23
CA ALA A 193 6.53 16.22 11.97
C ALA A 193 6.11 15.34 13.16
N LYS A 194 5.11 15.76 13.95
CA LYS A 194 4.57 14.97 15.06
C LYS A 194 4.01 13.63 14.60
N VAL A 195 3.20 13.63 13.54
CA VAL A 195 2.64 12.42 12.95
C VAL A 195 3.74 11.47 12.50
N LEU A 196 4.76 11.97 11.77
CA LEU A 196 5.87 11.15 11.29
C LEU A 196 6.70 10.54 12.43
N VAL A 197 6.93 11.31 13.51
CA VAL A 197 7.60 10.80 14.72
C VAL A 197 6.75 9.72 15.39
N ALA A 198 5.45 9.94 15.56
CA ALA A 198 4.54 8.96 16.13
C ALA A 198 4.49 7.68 15.29
N LEU A 199 4.46 7.78 13.95
CA LEU A 199 4.52 6.62 13.06
C LEU A 199 5.84 5.84 13.23
N ASN A 200 6.97 6.54 13.39
CA ASN A 200 8.26 5.88 13.66
C ASN A 200 8.23 5.13 14.98
N GLN A 201 7.76 5.74 16.06
CA GLN A 201 7.68 5.10 17.38
C GLN A 201 6.79 3.86 17.34
N VAL A 202 5.61 3.99 16.74
CA VAL A 202 4.66 2.88 16.54
C VAL A 202 5.27 1.73 15.73
N SER A 203 6.15 2.04 14.78
CA SER A 203 6.85 1.03 13.98
C SER A 203 8.11 0.43 14.61
N VAL A 204 8.70 1.07 15.62
CA VAL A 204 9.94 0.64 16.31
C VAL A 204 9.66 -0.29 17.50
N HIS A 205 8.45 -0.25 18.08
CA HIS A 205 8.09 -1.07 19.23
C HIS A 205 7.88 -2.58 18.95
N GLU A 206 8.23 -3.09 17.75
CA GLU A 206 8.28 -4.54 17.44
C GLU A 206 9.64 -4.92 16.81
N ASP A 207 10.57 -5.43 17.64
CA ASP A 207 11.75 -6.24 17.30
C ASP A 207 12.60 -5.84 16.08
N GLY A 208 12.83 -4.54 15.84
CA GLY A 208 13.81 -4.04 14.86
C GLY A 208 13.53 -4.40 13.39
N GLN A 209 12.37 -4.99 13.09
CA GLN A 209 11.91 -5.32 11.75
C GLN A 209 10.58 -4.60 11.52
N LEU A 210 10.41 -3.92 10.37
CA LEU A 210 9.15 -3.25 10.00
C LEU A 210 8.04 -4.28 9.78
N ARG A 211 7.49 -4.81 10.86
CA ARG A 211 6.24 -5.53 10.90
C ARG A 211 5.19 -4.59 11.48
N PRO A 212 4.24 -4.11 10.66
CA PRO A 212 3.20 -3.25 11.17
C PRO A 212 2.23 -4.09 12.00
N VAL A 213 1.95 -3.60 13.22
CA VAL A 213 1.12 -4.26 14.22
C VAL A 213 -0.32 -4.35 13.74
N ARG A 214 -0.80 -5.58 13.50
CA ARG A 214 -2.21 -5.85 13.23
C ARG A 214 -3.08 -5.23 14.33
N GLY A 215 -4.17 -4.57 13.94
CA GLY A 215 -5.26 -4.22 14.86
C GLY A 215 -5.67 -5.42 15.70
N ALA A 216 -6.13 -5.16 16.93
CA ALA A 216 -6.15 -6.09 18.06
C ALA A 216 -7.03 -7.38 17.96
N VAL A 217 -7.41 -7.87 16.77
CA VAL A 217 -8.42 -8.95 16.64
C VAL A 217 -8.14 -10.00 15.54
N ALA A 218 -6.90 -10.28 15.14
CA ALA A 218 -6.63 -11.33 14.14
C ALA A 218 -5.59 -12.36 14.60
N ALA A 219 -6.05 -13.58 14.89
CA ALA A 219 -5.22 -14.74 15.20
C ALA A 219 -4.22 -15.06 14.08
N ASP A 220 -3.09 -15.62 14.50
CA ASP A 220 -1.86 -15.74 13.72
C ASP A 220 -2.00 -16.68 12.51
N ARG A 221 -1.45 -16.27 11.37
CA ARG A 221 -1.21 -17.17 10.24
C ARG A 221 0.20 -16.87 9.74
N PRO A 222 1.10 -17.87 9.72
CA PRO A 222 2.51 -17.63 9.47
C PRO A 222 2.73 -17.05 8.06
N GLU A 223 3.50 -15.98 8.02
CA GLU A 223 4.00 -15.34 6.81
C GLU A 223 5.07 -16.26 6.15
N PRO A 224 5.09 -16.43 4.82
CA PRO A 224 6.15 -17.19 4.17
C PRO A 224 7.49 -16.46 4.29
N PRO A 225 8.61 -17.17 4.51
CA PRO A 225 9.91 -16.55 4.79
C PRO A 225 10.45 -15.76 3.58
N SER A 226 10.87 -14.53 3.83
CA SER A 226 11.60 -13.65 2.91
C SER A 226 13.07 -14.08 2.82
N THR A 227 13.50 -14.50 1.63
CA THR A 227 14.89 -14.90 1.37
C THR A 227 15.78 -13.68 1.15
N THR A 228 16.62 -13.35 2.13
CA THR A 228 17.72 -12.38 1.98
C THR A 228 18.97 -13.15 1.50
N ALA A 229 19.40 -12.93 0.26
CA ALA A 229 20.63 -13.52 -0.26
C ALA A 229 21.84 -12.65 0.13
N GLN A 230 22.69 -13.16 1.03
CA GLN A 230 24.02 -12.63 1.30
C GLN A 230 24.95 -13.01 0.13
N LYS A 231 25.66 -12.03 -0.44
CA LYS A 231 26.73 -12.24 -1.43
C LYS A 231 28.06 -12.32 -0.68
N GLU A 232 28.73 -13.46 -0.72
CA GLU A 232 30.16 -13.56 -0.41
C GLU A 232 31.01 -13.10 -1.61
N PRO A 233 32.18 -12.47 -1.38
CA PRO A 233 33.09 -12.07 -2.44
C PRO A 233 34.07 -13.21 -2.75
N THR A 234 34.21 -13.56 -4.03
CA THR A 234 35.22 -14.53 -4.48
C THR A 234 36.49 -13.77 -4.91
N ALA A 235 37.63 -14.22 -4.38
CA ALA A 235 38.99 -13.83 -4.75
C ALA A 235 39.42 -14.42 -6.10
#